data_AF-A0A922MNK6-F1
#
_entry.id   AF-A0A922MNK6-F1
#
_cell.length_a   1.000
_cell.length_b   1.000
_cell.length_c   1.000
_cell.angle_alpha   90.00
_cell.angle_beta   90.00
_cell.angle_gamma   90.00
#
_symmetry.space_group_name_H-M   'P 1'
#
loop_
_entity.id
_entity.type
_entity.pdbx_description
1 polymer ?
#
loop_
_entity_poly.entity_id
_entity_poly.type
_entity_poly.pdbx_seq_one_letter_code
_entity_poly.pdbx_strand_id
1 'polypeptide(L)'
;MLVDLEFDYNEATAAMDKFSQEDINELRYWSQKLDKSKYVPKDLTDKQLVLFYNACYGDMDKTKACIEKYYSCRKNGPELFDNRILKTDELKQSAEVL
;
A
#
# COMPACT_ATOMS: atom_id res chain seq x y z
N MET A 1 -12.01 -2.38 20.29
CA MET A 1 -12.16 -0.91 20.17
C MET A 1 -11.78 -0.57 18.73
N LEU A 2 -12.77 -0.37 17.86
CA LEU A 2 -12.52 -0.01 16.45
C LEU A 2 -12.15 1.45 16.41
N VAL A 3 -10.85 1.73 16.48
CA VAL A 3 -10.33 3.01 16.03
C VAL A 3 -10.24 2.90 14.51
N ASP A 4 -11.36 3.12 13.81
CA ASP A 4 -11.27 3.50 12.40
C ASP A 4 -10.75 4.94 12.39
N LEU A 5 -9.42 5.07 12.50
CA LEU A 5 -8.71 6.27 12.08
C LEU A 5 -8.86 6.31 10.56
N GLU A 6 -9.96 6.93 10.11
CA GLU A 6 -10.12 7.32 8.72
C GLU A 6 -8.85 8.08 8.31
N PHE A 7 -8.33 7.76 7.15
CA PHE A 7 -7.12 8.38 6.65
C PHE A 7 -7.45 9.80 6.20
N ASP A 8 -7.01 10.80 6.97
CA ASP A 8 -7.09 12.20 6.56
C ASP A 8 -5.98 12.50 5.54
N TYR A 9 -6.39 12.66 4.28
CA TYR A 9 -5.48 12.97 3.18
C TYR A 9 -4.79 14.33 3.34
N ASN A 10 -5.52 15.35 3.83
CA ASN A 10 -5.01 16.70 3.91
C ASN A 10 -3.98 16.81 5.02
N GLU A 11 -4.25 16.21 6.18
CA GLU A 11 -3.29 16.15 7.29
C GLU A 11 -2.04 15.37 6.88
N ALA A 12 -2.21 14.18 6.28
CA ALA A 12 -1.10 13.35 5.88
C ALA A 12 -0.19 14.04 4.86
N THR A 13 -0.76 14.73 3.86
CA THR A 13 0.01 15.42 2.81
C THR A 13 0.65 16.72 3.28
N ALA A 14 0.01 17.43 4.23
CA ALA A 14 0.59 18.62 4.86
C ALA A 14 1.81 18.30 5.74
N ALA A 15 1.88 17.09 6.31
CA ALA A 15 3.00 16.65 7.13
C ALA A 15 4.20 16.11 6.33
N MET A 16 4.10 16.00 5.01
CA MET A 16 5.16 15.45 4.16
C MET A 16 6.23 16.49 3.82
N ASP A 17 7.50 16.08 3.85
CA ASP A 17 8.62 16.92 3.42
C ASP A 17 8.53 17.30 1.93
N LYS A 18 7.98 16.41 1.11
CA LYS A 18 7.78 16.63 -0.32
C LYS A 18 6.42 16.07 -0.74
N PHE A 19 5.58 16.93 -1.31
CA PHE A 19 4.27 16.57 -1.82
C PHE A 19 3.95 17.29 -3.13
N SER A 20 3.34 16.56 -4.06
CA SER A 20 2.83 17.07 -5.34
C SER A 20 1.52 16.34 -5.65
N GLN A 21 0.42 17.08 -5.77
CA GLN A 21 -0.87 16.50 -6.15
C GLN A 21 -0.84 15.99 -7.60
N GLU A 22 -0.05 16.63 -8.47
CA GLU A 22 0.13 16.22 -9.87
C GLU A 22 0.82 14.85 -9.95
N ASP A 23 1.84 14.62 -9.12
CA ASP A 23 2.54 13.34 -9.05
C ASP A 23 1.61 12.22 -8.58
N ILE A 24 0.77 12.47 -7.56
CA ILE A 24 -0.22 11.49 -7.09
C ILE A 24 -1.25 11.16 -8.19
N ASN A 25 -1.71 12.18 -8.93
CA ASN A 25 -2.61 11.99 -10.06
C ASN A 25 -1.94 11.18 -11.20
N GLU A 26 -0.66 11.45 -11.49
CA GLU A 26 0.13 10.69 -12.46
C GLU A 26 0.30 9.23 -12.02
N LEU A 27 0.65 8.97 -10.75
CA LEU A 27 0.76 7.62 -10.21
C LEU A 27 -0.55 6.85 -10.32
N ARG A 28 -1.67 7.50 -10.00
CA ARG A 28 -3.01 6.92 -10.13
C ARG A 28 -3.32 6.56 -11.58
N TYR A 29 -3.06 7.47 -12.52
CA TYR A 29 -3.26 7.21 -13.94
C TYR A 29 -2.37 6.06 -14.43
N TRP A 30 -1.09 6.11 -14.08
CA TRP A 30 -0.10 5.09 -14.42
C TRP A 30 -0.52 3.72 -13.90
N SER A 31 -0.94 3.57 -12.63
CA SER A 31 -1.33 2.28 -12.06
C SER A 31 -2.56 1.69 -12.73
N GLN A 32 -3.51 2.52 -13.19
CA GLN A 32 -4.69 2.06 -13.95
C GLN A 32 -4.35 1.53 -15.34
N LYS A 33 -3.33 2.12 -15.98
CA LYS A 33 -2.85 1.77 -17.33
C LYS A 33 -1.78 0.68 -17.33
N LEU A 34 -1.21 0.38 -16.16
CA LEU A 34 -0.15 -0.61 -16.03
C LEU A 34 -0.60 -1.99 -16.52
N ASP A 35 0.35 -2.70 -17.13
CA ASP A 35 0.12 -4.06 -17.62
C ASP A 35 -0.11 -5.04 -16.47
N LYS A 36 -0.95 -6.05 -16.71
CA LYS A 36 -1.32 -7.04 -15.68
C LYS A 36 -0.15 -7.91 -15.22
N SER A 37 0.92 -8.04 -16.01
CA SER A 37 2.13 -8.78 -15.61
C SER A 37 2.83 -8.21 -14.38
N LYS A 38 2.51 -6.97 -13.98
CA LYS A 38 3.08 -6.32 -12.80
C LYS A 38 2.32 -6.63 -11.51
N TYR A 39 1.15 -7.26 -11.59
CA TYR A 39 0.31 -7.63 -10.43
C TYR A 39 -0.12 -6.46 -9.54
N VAL A 40 0.04 -5.22 -9.99
CA VAL A 40 -0.39 -4.02 -9.27
C VAL A 40 -1.91 -3.87 -9.45
N PRO A 41 -2.69 -3.70 -8.36
CA PRO A 41 -4.11 -3.40 -8.43
C PRO A 41 -4.38 -2.06 -9.15
N LYS A 42 -5.51 -1.97 -9.83
CA LYS A 42 -5.90 -0.75 -10.58
C LYS A 42 -6.62 0.28 -9.72
N ASP A 43 -7.05 -0.15 -8.53
CA ASP A 43 -7.90 0.54 -7.58
C ASP A 43 -7.14 0.95 -6.31
N LEU A 44 -5.84 1.28 -6.46
CA LEU A 44 -5.04 1.79 -5.34
C LEU A 44 -5.69 3.02 -4.71
N THR A 45 -5.84 3.00 -3.38
CA THR A 45 -6.44 4.10 -2.62
C THR A 45 -5.48 5.28 -2.49
N ASP A 46 -5.99 6.48 -2.20
CA ASP A 46 -5.14 7.65 -1.95
C ASP A 46 -4.12 7.39 -0.84
N LYS A 47 -4.56 6.74 0.24
CA LYS A 47 -3.69 6.29 1.33
C LYS A 47 -2.50 5.47 0.83
N GLN A 48 -2.76 4.50 -0.05
CA GLN A 48 -1.70 3.64 -0.58
C GLN A 48 -0.73 4.43 -1.48
N LEU A 49 -1.26 5.26 -2.38
CA LEU A 49 -0.42 6.06 -3.29
C LEU A 49 0.47 7.04 -2.50
N VAL A 50 -0.10 7.76 -1.54
CA VAL A 50 0.64 8.69 -0.67
C VAL A 50 1.69 7.94 0.14
N LEU A 51 1.37 6.76 0.68
CA LEU A 51 2.31 5.97 1.47
C LEU A 51 3.54 5.55 0.63
N PHE A 52 3.35 5.05 -0.59
CA PHE A 52 4.47 4.70 -1.47
C PHE A 52 5.27 5.92 -1.90
N TYR A 53 4.59 7.01 -2.26
CA TYR A 53 5.23 8.26 -2.69
C TYR A 53 6.09 8.85 -1.56
N ASN A 54 5.55 8.90 -0.34
CA ASN A 54 6.26 9.38 0.85
C ASN A 54 7.46 8.47 1.19
N ALA A 55 7.29 7.15 1.15
CA ALA A 55 8.37 6.19 1.39
C ALA A 55 9.53 6.32 0.38
N CYS A 56 9.26 6.89 -0.78
CA CYS A 56 10.25 7.14 -1.83
C CYS A 56 10.68 8.62 -1.90
N TYR A 57 10.38 9.43 -0.87
CA TYR A 57 10.74 10.86 -0.80
C TYR A 57 10.27 11.67 -2.01
N GLY A 58 9.09 11.33 -2.54
CA GLY A 58 8.50 11.94 -3.72
C GLY A 58 9.31 11.78 -5.01
N ASP A 59 10.09 10.72 -5.13
CA ASP A 59 10.79 10.32 -6.35
C ASP A 59 9.88 9.37 -7.15
N MET A 60 9.41 9.83 -8.31
CA MET A 60 8.39 9.12 -9.10
C MET A 60 8.87 7.77 -9.64
N ASP A 61 10.11 7.68 -10.12
CA ASP A 61 10.64 6.44 -10.66
C ASP A 61 10.87 5.41 -9.57
N LYS A 62 11.40 5.84 -8.40
CA LYS A 62 11.51 4.96 -7.23
C LYS A 62 10.14 4.52 -6.72
N THR A 63 9.16 5.43 -6.72
CA THR A 63 7.79 5.11 -6.27
C THR A 63 7.16 4.03 -7.15
N LYS A 64 7.22 4.20 -8.49
CA LYS A 64 6.72 3.21 -9.45
C LYS A 64 7.41 1.86 -9.26
N ALA A 65 8.75 1.85 -9.15
CA ALA A 65 9.52 0.64 -8.92
C ALA A 65 9.20 -0.03 -7.57
N CYS A 66 8.96 0.76 -6.52
CA CYS A 66 8.57 0.28 -5.20
C CYS A 66 7.21 -0.42 -5.25
N ILE A 67 6.21 0.21 -5.88
CA ILE A 67 4.87 -0.36 -6.06
C ILE A 67 4.95 -1.70 -6.80
N GLU A 68 5.64 -1.77 -7.93
CA GLU A 68 5.78 -3.01 -8.70
C GLU A 68 6.43 -4.12 -7.88
N LYS A 69 7.54 -3.82 -7.19
CA LYS A 69 8.24 -4.80 -6.35
C LYS A 69 7.38 -5.28 -5.20
N TYR A 70 6.66 -4.38 -4.53
CA TYR A 70 5.79 -4.72 -3.40
C TYR A 70 4.73 -5.75 -3.82
N TYR A 71 4.02 -5.49 -4.92
CA TYR A 71 2.97 -6.40 -5.38
C TYR A 71 3.54 -7.68 -6.01
N SER A 72 4.68 -7.62 -6.68
CA SER A 72 5.39 -8.80 -7.17
C SER A 72 5.80 -9.73 -6.02
N CYS A 73 6.37 -9.18 -4.94
CA CYS A 73 6.75 -9.97 -3.76
C CYS A 73 5.52 -10.62 -3.12
N ARG A 74 4.41 -9.89 -2.98
CA ARG A 74 3.16 -10.44 -2.42
C ARG A 74 2.58 -11.56 -3.27
N LYS A 75 2.61 -11.41 -4.60
CA LYS A 75 2.12 -12.44 -5.52
C LYS A 75 2.97 -13.71 -5.46
N ASN A 76 4.27 -13.56 -5.29
CA ASN A 76 5.23 -14.66 -5.31
C ASN A 76 5.49 -15.30 -3.94
N GLY A 77 5.00 -14.70 -2.84
CA GLY A 77 5.08 -15.25 -1.49
C GLY A 77 3.71 -15.52 -0.85
N PRO A 78 2.80 -16.28 -1.50
CA PRO A 78 1.47 -16.54 -0.97
C PRO A 78 1.50 -17.20 0.43
N GLU A 79 2.53 -17.96 0.76
CA GLU A 79 2.74 -18.56 2.09
C GLU A 79 2.85 -17.52 3.21
N LEU A 80 3.24 -16.29 2.89
CA LEU A 80 3.33 -15.18 3.85
C LEU A 80 2.08 -14.29 3.85
N PHE A 81 1.39 -14.18 2.71
CA PHE A 81 0.37 -13.14 2.51
C PHE A 81 -1.07 -13.66 2.39
N ASP A 82 -1.26 -14.92 2.00
CA ASP A 82 -2.57 -15.57 1.92
C ASP A 82 -2.92 -16.24 3.26
N ASN A 83 -4.21 -16.52 3.47
CA ASN A 83 -4.74 -17.25 4.64
C ASN A 83 -4.31 -16.69 6.01
N ARG A 84 -4.04 -15.39 6.11
CA ARG A 84 -3.74 -14.69 7.37
C ARG A 84 -5.00 -14.53 8.23
N ILE A 85 -5.49 -15.64 8.78
CA ILE A 85 -6.69 -15.69 9.62
C ILE A 85 -6.25 -15.85 11.06
N LEU A 86 -6.33 -14.76 11.84
CA LEU A 86 -5.96 -14.78 13.27
C LEU A 86 -6.91 -15.58 14.17
N LYS A 87 -8.07 -16.01 13.64
CA LYS A 87 -9.14 -16.69 14.39
C LYS A 87 -9.19 -18.21 14.15
N THR A 88 -8.19 -18.80 13.50
CA THR A 88 -8.12 -20.26 13.37
C THR A 88 -7.94 -20.91 14.74
N ASP A 89 -8.48 -22.12 14.92
CA ASP A 89 -8.35 -22.84 16.19
C ASP A 89 -6.88 -23.04 16.60
N GLU A 90 -5.99 -23.17 15.61
CA GLU A 90 -4.54 -23.29 15.80
C GLU A 90 -3.87 -22.02 16.36
N LEU A 91 -4.39 -20.84 16.02
CA LEU A 91 -3.80 -19.55 16.43
C LEU A 91 -4.50 -18.91 17.64
N LYS A 92 -5.64 -19.47 18.09
CA LYS A 92 -6.39 -18.96 19.25
C LYS A 92 -5.55 -18.85 20.51
N GLN A 93 -4.80 -19.90 20.85
CA GLN A 93 -3.94 -19.88 22.06
C GLN A 93 -2.85 -18.81 21.97
N SER A 94 -2.22 -18.66 20.81
CA SER A 94 -1.18 -17.63 20.61
C SER A 94 -1.75 -16.21 20.62
N ALA A 95 -3.00 -16.02 20.19
CA ALA A 95 -3.66 -14.72 20.15
C ALA A 95 -4.16 -14.25 21.53
N GLU A 96 -4.45 -15.17 22.46
CA GLU A 96 -4.93 -14.86 23.81
C GLU A 96 -3.81 -14.43 24.79
N VAL A 97 -2.54 -14.65 24.41
CA VAL A 97 -1.37 -14.32 25.25
C VAL A 97 -0.81 -12.91 24.96
N LEU A 98 -1.34 -12.22 23.95
CA LEU A 98 -1.01 -10.84 23.59
C LEU A 98 -2.03 -9.84 24.18
#